data_AF-A0A971XLC1-F1
#
_entry.id   AF-A0A971XLC1-F1
#
_cell.length_a   1.000
_cell.length_b   1.000
_cell.length_c   1.000
_cell.angle_alpha   90.00
_cell.angle_beta   90.00
_cell.angle_gamma   90.00
#
_symmetry.space_group_name_H-M   'P 1'
#
loop_
_entity.id
_entity.type
_entity.pdbx_description
1 polymer ?
#
loop_
_entity_poly.entity_id
_entity_poly.type
_entity_poly.pdbx_seq_one_letter_code
_entity_poly.pdbx_strand_id
1 'polypeptide(L)' 'MAFLFDIKRYSINDGPGVRITLFFKGCPLSCRWCHNPESISSETEKLYNKSRCIGCGSCISVCPTDALTLTSAEGIVTD' A
#
# COMPACT_ATOMS: atom_id res chain seq x y z
N MET A 1 -10.66 9.81 -10.31
CA MET A 1 -11.04 8.38 -10.38
C MET A 1 -10.62 7.74 -9.06
N ALA A 2 -11.48 6.98 -8.39
CA ALA A 2 -11.15 6.39 -7.09
C ALA A 2 -10.28 5.13 -7.30
N PHE A 3 -9.08 5.12 -6.73
CA PHE A 3 -8.15 3.99 -6.83
C PHE A 3 -8.36 3.02 -5.66
N LEU A 4 -8.47 1.72 -5.96
CA LEU A 4 -8.46 0.66 -4.95
C LEU A 4 -7.00 0.42 -4.51
N PHE A 5 -6.70 0.60 -3.22
CA PHE A 5 -5.33 0.41 -2.71
C PHE A 5 -5.16 -0.84 -1.84
N ASP A 6 -6.24 -1.37 -1.27
CA ASP A 6 -6.20 -2.63 -0.52
C ASP A 6 -7.51 -3.41 -0.60
N ILE A 7 -7.41 -4.73 -0.46
CA ILE A 7 -8.52 -5.69 -0.40
C ILE A 7 -8.31 -6.57 0.82
N LYS A 8 -9.05 -6.27 1.89
CA LYS A 8 -8.99 -7.04 3.13
C LYS A 8 -10.03 -8.14 3.12
N ARG A 9 -9.57 -9.39 3.05
CA ARG A 9 -10.42 -10.58 3.19
C ARG A 9 -10.64 -10.88 4.68
N TYR A 10 -11.76 -11.53 5.01
CA TYR A 10 -12.09 -11.95 6.37
C TYR A 10 -12.17 -10.78 7.37
N SER A 11 -12.72 -9.65 6.95
CA SER A 11 -12.99 -8.56 7.89
C SER A 11 -14.26 -8.87 8.70
N ILE A 12 -14.11 -8.92 10.02
CA ILE A 12 -15.19 -9.14 10.99
C ILE A 12 -15.49 -7.90 11.83
N ASN A 13 -14.61 -6.88 11.75
CA ASN A 13 -14.71 -5.66 12.54
C ASN A 13 -15.35 -4.50 11.75
N ASP A 14 -15.34 -4.58 10.41
CA ASP A 14 -15.86 -3.51 9.52
C ASP A 14 -17.35 -3.68 9.19
N GLY A 15 -18.08 -4.49 9.97
CA GLY A 15 -19.52 -4.72 9.84
C GLY A 15 -19.96 -6.11 10.31
N PRO A 16 -21.28 -6.40 10.35
CA PRO A 16 -21.78 -7.69 10.80
C PRO A 16 -21.36 -8.85 9.88
N GLY A 17 -20.87 -9.95 10.45
CA GLY A 17 -20.49 -11.17 9.71
C GLY A 17 -19.09 -11.11 9.07
N VAL A 18 -18.76 -12.11 8.27
CA VAL A 18 -17.48 -12.17 7.54
C VAL A 18 -17.60 -11.38 6.23
N ARG A 19 -16.70 -10.41 6.03
CA ARG A 19 -16.71 -9.50 4.88
C ARG A 19 -15.39 -9.50 4.11
N ILE A 20 -15.49 -9.06 2.87
CA ILE A 20 -14.36 -8.52 2.12
C ILE A 20 -14.53 -7.01 2.14
N THR A 21 -13.55 -6.29 2.70
CA THR A 21 -13.52 -4.83 2.72
C THR A 21 -12.64 -4.34 1.59
N LEU A 22 -13.16 -3.40 0.79
CA LEU A 22 -12.43 -2.74 -0.30
C LEU A 22 -12.04 -1.34 0.16
N PHE A 23 -10.75 -1.00 0.06
CA PHE A 23 -10.23 0.30 0.48
C PHE A 23 -9.87 1.18 -0.72
N PHE A 24 -10.40 2.40 -0.72
CA PHE A 24 -10.24 3.37 -1.79
C PHE A 24 -9.43 4.59 -1.36
N LYS A 25 -8.66 5.15 -2.29
CA LYS A 25 -7.95 6.43 -2.18
C LYS A 25 -8.91 7.62 -2.27
N GLY A 26 -8.50 8.75 -1.71
CA GLY A 26 -9.25 10.00 -1.70
C GLY A 26 -10.23 10.16 -0.53
N CYS A 27 -9.90 9.65 0.65
CA CYS A 27 -10.68 9.89 1.86
C CYS A 27 -10.74 11.41 2.15
N PRO A 28 -11.93 12.04 2.19
CA PRO A 28 -12.05 13.49 2.33
C PRO A 28 -11.87 13.96 3.79
N LEU A 29 -11.63 13.04 4.72
CA LEU A 29 -11.54 13.34 6.14
C LEU A 29 -10.09 13.59 6.57
N SER A 30 -9.93 14.48 7.54
CA SER A 30 -8.64 14.85 8.16
C SER A 30 -8.60 14.48 9.65
N CYS A 31 -8.96 13.24 9.97
CA CYS A 31 -9.04 12.74 11.33
C CYS A 31 -7.69 12.87 12.07
N ARG A 32 -7.72 13.33 13.34
CA ARG A 32 -6.50 13.45 14.18
C ARG A 32 -5.75 12.13 14.35
N TRP A 33 -6.47 11.01 14.38
CA TRP A 33 -5.92 9.66 14.46
C TRP A 33 -6.48 8.81 13.31
N CYS A 34 -6.00 9.07 12.10
CA CYS A 34 -6.39 8.31 10.92
C CYS A 34 -5.88 6.86 11.02
N HIS A 35 -6.78 5.89 10.89
CA HIS A 35 -6.40 4.47 10.88
C HIS A 35 -5.77 4.06 9.54
N ASN A 36 -6.15 4.75 8.47
CA ASN A 36 -5.77 4.45 7.09
C ASN A 36 -5.22 5.73 6.40
N PRO A 37 -4.11 6.32 6.88
CA PRO A 37 -3.57 7.57 6.33
C PRO A 37 -3.24 7.46 4.82
N GLU A 38 -2.88 6.28 4.35
CA GLU A 38 -2.64 5.97 2.94
C GLU A 38 -3.89 6.16 2.05
N SER A 39 -5.09 6.24 2.63
CA SER A 39 -6.32 6.50 1.88
C SER A 39 -6.54 7.99 1.58
N ILE A 40 -5.83 8.91 2.23
CA ILE A 40 -6.10 10.36 2.16
C ILE A 40 -5.74 10.92 0.78
N SER A 41 -4.51 10.67 0.32
CA SER A 41 -4.05 11.13 -0.99
C SER A 41 -4.85 10.45 -2.09
N SER A 42 -5.27 11.23 -3.10
CA SER A 42 -5.88 10.67 -4.32
C SER A 42 -4.84 10.15 -5.31
N GLU A 43 -3.57 10.47 -5.10
CA GLU A 43 -2.48 10.10 -6.00
C GLU A 43 -2.07 8.64 -5.82
N THR A 44 -1.41 8.11 -6.87
CA THR A 44 -0.77 6.80 -6.76
C THR A 44 0.46 6.92 -5.88
N GLU A 45 0.55 6.07 -4.86
CA GLU A 45 1.66 6.06 -3.92
C GLU A 45 2.33 4.68 -3.91
N LYS A 46 3.63 4.68 -3.62
CA LYS A 46 4.40 3.45 -3.47
C LYS A 46 3.88 2.67 -2.26
N LEU A 47 3.42 1.45 -2.48
CA LEU A 47 3.11 0.50 -1.41
C LEU A 47 4.14 -0.62 -1.44
N TYR A 48 4.93 -0.74 -0.38
CA TYR A 48 5.92 -1.80 -0.25
C TYR A 48 5.68 -2.57 1.04
N ASN A 49 5.48 -3.88 0.90
CA ASN A 49 5.42 -4.79 2.03
C ASN A 49 6.56 -5.81 1.91
N LYS A 50 7.58 -5.65 2.75
CA LYS A 50 8.78 -6.50 2.77
C LYS A 50 8.44 -7.98 2.91
N SER A 51 7.45 -8.36 3.72
CA SER A 51 7.10 -9.77 3.92
C SER A 51 6.42 -10.41 2.72
N ARG A 52 5.90 -9.61 1.78
CA ARG A 52 5.29 -10.07 0.54
C ARG A 52 6.23 -9.98 -0.67
N CYS A 53 7.40 -9.36 -0.52
CA CYS A 53 8.38 -9.23 -1.59
C CYS A 53 9.08 -10.56 -1.85
N ILE A 54 9.14 -10.99 -3.10
CA ILE A 54 9.84 -12.22 -3.50
C ILE A 54 11.26 -11.95 -4.05
N GLY A 55 11.72 -10.70 -4.01
CA GLY A 55 13.07 -10.32 -4.45
C GLY A 55 13.31 -10.40 -5.96
N CYS A 56 12.26 -10.32 -6.79
CA CYS A 56 12.40 -10.46 -8.25
C CYS A 56 13.16 -9.33 -8.95
N GLY A 57 13.33 -8.18 -8.30
CA GLY A 57 14.07 -7.03 -8.83
C GLY A 57 13.36 -6.25 -9.96
N SER A 58 12.16 -6.65 -10.39
CA SER A 58 11.47 -5.98 -11.51
C SER A 58 11.21 -4.49 -11.24
N CYS A 59 10.91 -4.12 -10.00
CA CYS A 59 10.73 -2.71 -9.62
C CYS A 59 12.00 -1.88 -9.84
N ILE A 60 13.19 -2.44 -9.63
CA ILE A 60 14.47 -1.77 -9.85
C ILE A 60 14.66 -1.50 -11.34
N SER A 61 14.43 -2.52 -12.19
CA SER A 61 14.63 -2.40 -13.65
C SER A 61 13.72 -1.39 -14.35
N VAL A 62 12.57 -1.06 -13.76
CA VAL A 62 11.59 -0.12 -14.34
C VAL A 62 11.63 1.25 -13.66
N CYS A 63 12.46 1.44 -12.63
CA CYS A 63 12.50 2.68 -11.89
C CYS A 63 13.07 3.79 -12.79
N PRO A 64 12.31 4.86 -13.11
CA PRO A 64 12.77 5.88 -14.05
C PRO A 64 13.89 6.78 -13.49
N THR A 65 14.15 6.70 -12.19
CA THR A 65 15.12 7.53 -11.47
C THR A 65 16.20 6.72 -10.78
N ASP A 66 16.30 5.42 -11.06
CA ASP A 66 17.27 4.51 -10.44
C ASP A 66 17.30 4.54 -8.89
N ALA A 67 16.13 4.83 -8.30
CA ALA A 67 15.93 5.12 -6.88
C ALA A 67 15.89 3.89 -5.97
N LEU A 68 15.98 2.67 -6.51
CA LEU A 68 15.67 1.44 -5.78
C LEU A 68 16.87 0.50 -5.71
N THR A 69 17.19 0.03 -4.51
CA THR A 69 18.26 -0.97 -4.28
C THR A 69 17.73 -2.16 -3.49
N LEU A 70 18.04 -3.39 -3.93
CA LEU A 70 17.74 -4.60 -3.17
C LEU A 70 18.89 -4.92 -2.22
N THR A 71 18.60 -4.92 -0.91
CA THR A 71 19.54 -5.33 0.13
C THR A 71 19.14 -6.67 0.74
N SER A 72 20.12 -7.43 1.23
CA SER A 72 19.88 -8.73 1.88
C SER A 72 19.21 -8.61 3.24
N ALA A 73 19.47 -7.53 3.97
CA ALA A 73 18.92 -7.31 5.31
C ALA A 73 17.54 -6.62 5.29
N GLU A 74 17.33 -5.64 4.41
CA GLU A 74 16.18 -4.73 4.47
C GLU A 74 15.20 -4.90 3.30
N GLY A 75 15.59 -5.65 2.26
CA GLY A 75 14.80 -5.81 1.03
C GLY A 75 14.97 -4.59 0.12
N ILE A 76 13.92 -4.15 -0.56
CA ILE A 76 13.97 -2.93 -1.38
C ILE A 76 14.08 -1.70 -0.46
N VAL A 77 15.17 -0.95 -0.63
CA VAL A 77 15.42 0.36 -0.02
C VAL A 77 15.28 1.42 -1.11
N THR A 78 14.70 2.56 -0.76
CA THR A 78 14.61 3.74 -1.64
C THR A 78 15.62 4.79 -1.20
N ASP A 79 16.17 5.52 -2.15
CA ASP A 79 16.91 6.76 -1.90
C ASP A 79 16.02 7.88 -1.31
#